data_AF-A0A2G9Q6N0-F1
#
_entry.id   AF-A0A2G9Q6N0-F1
#
_cell.length_a   1.000
_cell.length_b   1.000
_cell.length_c   1.000
_cell.angle_alpha   90.00
_cell.angle_beta   90.00
_cell.angle_gamma   90.00
#
_symmetry.space_group_name_H-M   'P 1'
#
loop_
_entity.id
_entity.type
_entity.pdbx_description
1 polymer ?
#
loop_
_entity_poly.entity_id
_entity_poly.type
_entity_poly.pdbx_seq_one_letter_code
_entity_poly.pdbx_strand_id
1 'polypeptide(L)' 'MKTSRAFFSEVERRFGAMPFTLRAFEDEKKARMGVVECAKHELLQPFNVLYEKE' A
#
# COMPACT_ATOMS: atom_id res chain seq x y z
N MET A 1 -13.75 2.45 -2.63
CA MET A 1 -14.03 1.28 -3.52
C MET A 1 -14.00 -0.05 -2.74
N LYS A 2 -14.53 -1.17 -3.27
CA LYS A 2 -14.47 -2.50 -2.58
C LYS A 2 -13.04 -3.04 -2.48
N THR A 3 -12.24 -2.83 -3.52
CA THR A 3 -10.83 -3.28 -3.60
C THR A 3 -9.95 -2.62 -2.55
N SER A 4 -10.08 -1.31 -2.34
CA SER A 4 -9.26 -0.56 -1.38
C SER A 4 -9.57 -0.92 0.06
N ARG A 5 -10.85 -1.18 0.39
CA ARG A 5 -11.24 -1.71 1.72
C ARG A 5 -10.63 -3.09 1.97
N ALA A 6 -10.74 -3.99 1.00
CA ALA A 6 -10.15 -5.33 1.12
C ALA A 6 -8.62 -5.27 1.28
N PHE A 7 -7.96 -4.42 0.49
CA PHE A 7 -6.52 -4.18 0.60
C PHE A 7 -6.12 -3.62 1.98
N PHE A 8 -6.81 -2.59 2.47
CA PHE A 8 -6.50 -1.97 3.76
C PHE A 8 -6.70 -2.95 4.94
N SER A 9 -7.78 -3.74 4.94
CA SER A 9 -7.98 -4.78 5.96
C SER A 9 -6.92 -5.88 5.91
N GLU A 10 -6.42 -6.22 4.72
CA GLU A 10 -5.30 -7.16 4.61
C GLU A 10 -3.99 -6.57 5.16
N VAL A 11 -3.72 -5.29 4.88
CA VAL A 11 -2.57 -4.56 5.43
C VAL A 11 -2.60 -4.58 6.95
N GLU A 12 -3.71 -4.15 7.55
CA GLU A 12 -3.89 -4.07 8.99
C GLU A 12 -3.70 -5.44 9.66
N ARG A 13 -4.25 -6.50 9.06
CA ARG A 13 -4.14 -7.87 9.59
C ARG A 13 -2.72 -8.43 9.49
N ARG A 14 -1.98 -8.14 8.42
CA ARG A 14 -0.68 -8.77 8.13
C ARG A 14 0.51 -7.98 8.67
N PHE A 15 0.43 -6.66 8.64
CA PHE A 15 1.56 -5.76 8.92
C PHE A 15 1.26 -4.77 10.04
N GLY A 16 -0.01 -4.57 10.41
CA GLY A 16 -0.41 -3.55 11.39
C GLY A 16 0.05 -2.17 10.94
N ALA A 17 0.76 -1.46 11.82
CA ALA A 17 1.34 -0.14 11.55
C ALA A 17 2.78 -0.18 11.00
N MET A 18 3.33 -1.37 10.74
CA MET A 18 4.71 -1.53 10.27
C MET A 18 4.84 -1.29 8.77
N PRO A 19 5.98 -0.77 8.27
CA PRO A 19 6.23 -0.65 6.84
C PRO A 19 6.17 -2.00 6.12
N PHE A 20 5.68 -1.99 4.87
CA PHE A 20 5.56 -3.18 4.03
C PHE A 20 5.84 -2.87 2.56
N THR A 21 5.95 -3.91 1.74
CA THR A 21 6.12 -3.81 0.27
C THR A 21 4.90 -4.35 -0.45
N LEU A 22 4.50 -3.72 -1.56
CA LEU A 22 3.39 -4.21 -2.41
C LEU A 22 3.64 -5.61 -2.98
N ARG A 23 4.90 -6.05 -3.05
CA ARG A 23 5.27 -7.40 -3.49
C ARG A 23 4.91 -8.50 -2.48
N ALA A 24 4.55 -8.15 -1.25
CA ALA A 24 4.14 -9.12 -0.23
C ALA A 24 2.71 -9.63 -0.43
N PHE A 25 1.94 -9.04 -1.35
CA PHE A 25 0.58 -9.45 -1.70
C PHE A 25 0.58 -10.44 -2.86
N GLU A 26 -0.31 -11.42 -2.82
CA GLU A 26 -0.41 -12.44 -3.88
C GLU A 26 -0.80 -11.84 -5.24
N ASP A 27 -1.72 -10.87 -5.23
CA ASP A 27 -2.19 -10.16 -6.42
C ASP A 27 -1.70 -8.71 -6.42
N GLU A 28 -0.52 -8.51 -7.01
CA GLU A 28 0.11 -7.20 -7.08
C GLU A 28 -0.73 -6.18 -7.90
N LYS A 29 -1.55 -6.63 -8.84
CA LYS A 29 -2.45 -5.73 -9.61
C LYS A 29 -3.54 -5.17 -8.70
N LYS A 30 -4.17 -6.01 -7.87
CA LYS A 30 -5.17 -5.55 -6.88
C LYS A 30 -4.53 -4.67 -5.81
N ALA A 31 -3.34 -5.00 -5.34
CA ALA A 31 -2.60 -4.18 -4.38
C ALA A 31 -2.31 -2.78 -4.96
N ARG A 32 -1.82 -2.71 -6.21
CA ARG A 32 -1.62 -1.44 -6.93
C ARG A 32 -2.91 -0.63 -7.10
N MET A 33 -4.05 -1.27 -7.35
CA MET A 33 -5.32 -0.55 -7.44
C MET A 33 -5.82 -0.06 -6.07
N GLY A 34 -5.70 -0.88 -5.03
CA GLY A 34 -6.19 -0.57 -3.69
C GLY A 34 -5.39 0.51 -2.98
N VAL A 35 -4.06 0.52 -3.18
CA VAL A 35 -3.16 1.47 -2.50
C VAL A 35 -3.40 2.93 -2.92
N VAL A 36 -3.89 3.18 -4.15
CA VAL A 36 -4.11 4.54 -4.68
C VAL A 36 -5.12 5.31 -3.82
N GLU A 37 -6.25 4.70 -3.47
CA GLU A 37 -7.27 5.34 -2.62
C GLU A 37 -6.74 5.51 -1.18
N CYS A 38 -6.04 4.51 -0.64
CA CYS A 38 -5.50 4.56 0.71
C CYS A 38 -4.43 5.66 0.88
N ALA A 39 -3.52 5.81 -0.09
CA ALA A 39 -2.53 6.88 -0.07
C ALA A 39 -3.17 8.26 -0.28
N LYS A 40 -4.16 8.36 -1.18
CA LYS A 40 -4.88 9.62 -1.46
C LYS A 40 -5.62 10.18 -0.23
N HIS A 41 -6.14 9.30 0.61
CA HIS A 41 -6.88 9.67 1.83
C HIS A 41 -6.01 9.57 3.10
N GLU A 42 -4.68 9.58 2.95
CA GLU A 42 -3.72 9.60 4.07
C GLU A 42 -3.86 8.43 5.05
N LEU A 43 -4.46 7.32 4.64
CA LEU A 43 -4.53 6.08 5.42
C LEU A 43 -3.20 5.31 5.39
N LEU A 44 -2.36 5.57 4.39
CA LEU A 44 -1.03 4.99 4.23
C LEU A 44 -0.04 6.07 3.83
N GLN A 45 1.14 6.07 4.47
CA GLN A 45 2.23 6.97 4.14
C GLN A 45 3.22 6.28 3.18
N PRO A 46 3.42 6.80 1.95
CA PRO A 46 4.41 6.24 1.04
C PRO A 46 5.83 6.62 1.46
N PHE A 47 6.76 5.69 1.27
CA PHE A 47 8.20 5.95 1.35
C PHE A 47 8.71 6.18 -0.06
N ASN A 48 8.89 7.44 -0.43
CA ASN A 48 9.29 7.82 -1.78
C ASN A 48 10.74 7.37 -2.04
N VAL A 49 10.98 6.83 -3.22
CA VAL A 49 12.33 6.49 -3.67
C VAL A 49 13.02 7.79 -4.10
N LEU A 50 14.05 8.19 -3.36
CA LEU A 50 14.86 9.37 -3.64
C LEU A 50 16.17 8.95 -4.32
N TYR A 51 16.72 9.85 -5.12
CA TYR A 51 17.98 9.65 -5.85
C TYR A 51 18.88 10.87 -5.64
N GLU A 52 20.19 10.65 -5.54
CA GLU A 52 21.20 11.71 -5.55
C GLU A 52 21.56 12.11 -6.99
N LYS A 53 22.23 13.27 -7.14
CA LYS A 53 22.83 13.62 -8.43
C LYS A 53 23.96 12.64 -8.73
N GLU A 54 24.07 12.28 -10.01
CA GLU A 54 25.18 11.48 -10.53
C GLU A 54 26.54 12.15 -10.31
#